data_AF-A0A5C5W266-F1
#
_entry.id   AF-A0A5C5W266-F1
#
_cell.length_a   1.000
_cell.length_b   1.000
_cell.length_c   1.000
_cell.angle_alpha   90.00
_cell.angle_beta   90.00
_cell.angle_gamma   90.00
#
_symmetry.space_group_name_H-M   'P 1'
#
loop_
_entity.id
_entity.type
_entity.pdbx_description
1 polymer ?
#
loop_
_entity_poly.entity_id
_entity_poly.type
_entity_poly.pdbx_seq_one_letter_code
_entity_poly.pdbx_strand_id
1 'polypeptide(L)'
;MSSQPVKLPPESFGKFAARVAARVGRAALNVGERVYAAAFALLILWVSWNAFSYLLESLLRPAPAPKAVTQFPKRLDESLLHGSRPDWVGLQATENPRTPPSHYHRFDNWIQADKFNDCARSGCHAPLPHAKRKEVRAFLNMHATTMHCGVCHFESEAQPLPLTWYDLQTGKACEPPPLLEALAFLLKAEERPQGQAPPIASLNIEQQREIVTLLRAAAQRADGDANLQRMAAHMAAVTPGSDQLLRLVTVARELVQKSLRGLYGAKLAIRASDGRPMLAHPGTSEAIRAYLALFRDVGEAQRKEMLARVHPLKRSTPLTCSACHREQGSQVDFSAAGYPAARITDLLSPAIFDMIDHISQGRPFYLPSFVRSPAPASQPASRPR
;
A
#
# COMPACT_ATOMS: atom_id res chain seq x y z
N MET A 1 -51.18 -13.64 103.80
CA MET A 1 -50.32 -14.64 103.13
C MET A 1 -49.24 -13.88 102.39
N SER A 2 -48.00 -14.01 102.84
CA SER A 2 -46.88 -13.14 102.46
C SER A 2 -46.24 -13.60 101.14
N SER A 3 -46.33 -12.77 100.10
CA SER A 3 -45.74 -13.01 98.78
C SER A 3 -44.25 -12.64 98.79
N GLN A 4 -43.37 -13.63 98.79
CA GLN A 4 -41.94 -13.40 98.60
C GLN A 4 -41.66 -13.04 97.12
N PRO A 5 -40.93 -11.95 96.85
CA PRO A 5 -40.54 -11.59 95.49
C PRO A 5 -39.49 -12.59 94.97
N VAL A 6 -39.84 -13.31 93.92
CA VAL A 6 -38.90 -14.17 93.18
C VAL A 6 -37.82 -13.27 92.56
N LYS A 7 -36.65 -13.22 93.20
CA LYS A 7 -35.44 -12.61 92.63
C LYS A 7 -34.98 -13.46 91.46
N LEU A 8 -35.32 -13.05 90.23
CA LEU A 8 -34.76 -13.65 89.03
C LEU A 8 -33.24 -13.43 89.00
N PRO A 9 -32.43 -14.47 88.75
CA PRO A 9 -30.98 -14.35 88.76
C PRO A 9 -30.53 -13.43 87.62
N PRO A 10 -29.77 -12.35 87.91
CA PRO A 10 -29.34 -11.37 86.92
C PRO A 10 -28.42 -11.95 85.82
N GLU A 11 -27.89 -13.17 86.00
CA GLU A 11 -27.06 -13.84 84.99
C GLU A 11 -27.81 -14.35 83.75
N SER A 12 -29.14 -14.52 83.82
CA SER A 12 -29.89 -15.12 82.71
C SER A 12 -30.12 -14.14 81.53
N PHE A 13 -30.20 -12.84 81.81
CA PHE A 13 -30.51 -11.82 80.80
C PHE A 13 -29.31 -11.52 79.89
N GLY A 14 -28.11 -11.42 80.46
CA GLY A 14 -26.88 -11.19 79.68
C GLY A 14 -26.55 -12.33 78.71
N LYS A 15 -26.71 -13.59 79.15
CA LYS A 15 -26.50 -14.77 78.29
C LYS A 15 -27.55 -14.87 77.18
N PHE A 16 -28.79 -14.42 77.42
CA PHE A 16 -29.83 -14.34 76.40
C PHE A 16 -29.52 -13.25 75.36
N ALA A 17 -29.20 -12.03 75.81
CA ALA A 17 -28.85 -10.91 74.94
C ALA A 17 -27.64 -11.23 74.03
N ALA A 18 -26.60 -11.85 74.58
CA ALA A 18 -25.43 -12.28 73.80
C ALA A 18 -25.76 -13.33 72.73
N ARG A 19 -26.64 -14.29 73.03
CA ARG A 19 -27.09 -15.31 72.05
C ARG A 19 -27.95 -14.70 70.95
N VAL A 20 -28.81 -13.74 71.29
CA VAL A 20 -29.63 -13.01 70.31
C VAL A 20 -28.72 -12.17 69.41
N ALA A 21 -27.80 -11.40 69.98
CA ALA A 21 -26.81 -10.62 69.21
C ALA A 21 -25.97 -11.49 68.28
N ALA A 22 -25.48 -12.65 68.75
CA ALA A 22 -24.70 -13.58 67.92
C ALA A 22 -25.53 -14.27 66.82
N ARG A 23 -26.85 -14.44 67.00
CA ARG A 23 -27.76 -14.94 65.95
C ARG A 23 -28.06 -13.86 64.92
N VAL A 24 -28.34 -12.63 65.37
CA VAL A 24 -28.56 -11.48 64.48
C VAL A 24 -27.30 -11.17 63.67
N GLY A 25 -26.13 -11.18 64.29
CA GLY A 25 -24.84 -10.96 63.61
C GLY A 25 -24.57 -12.01 62.53
N ARG A 26 -24.81 -13.31 62.82
CA ARG A 26 -24.68 -14.38 61.80
C ARG A 26 -25.72 -14.26 60.69
N ALA A 27 -26.96 -13.89 61.01
CA ALA A 27 -27.98 -13.66 59.99
C ALA A 27 -27.60 -12.47 59.08
N ALA A 28 -27.08 -11.37 59.65
CA ALA A 28 -26.62 -10.22 58.90
C ALA A 28 -25.43 -10.55 57.99
N LEU A 29 -24.45 -11.32 58.47
CA LEU A 29 -23.33 -11.80 57.64
C LEU A 29 -23.82 -12.69 56.49
N ASN A 30 -24.70 -13.65 56.76
CA ASN A 30 -25.27 -14.52 55.73
C ASN A 30 -26.08 -13.73 54.68
N VAL A 31 -26.80 -12.68 55.11
CA VAL A 31 -27.50 -11.78 54.18
C VAL A 31 -26.49 -10.97 53.35
N GLY A 32 -25.43 -10.46 53.99
CA GLY A 32 -24.34 -9.74 53.31
C GLY A 32 -23.66 -10.58 52.23
N GLU A 33 -23.32 -11.83 52.53
CA GLU A 33 -22.74 -12.77 51.58
C GLU A 33 -23.66 -13.04 50.38
N ARG A 34 -24.97 -13.20 50.62
CA ARG A 34 -25.95 -13.41 49.55
C ARG A 34 -26.14 -12.18 48.67
N VAL A 35 -26.21 -10.98 49.26
CA VAL A 35 -26.30 -9.72 48.52
C VAL A 35 -25.03 -9.52 47.69
N TYR A 36 -23.86 -9.78 48.26
CA TYR A 36 -22.59 -9.70 47.52
C TYR A 36 -22.55 -10.69 46.34
N ALA A 37 -22.91 -11.95 46.56
CA ALA A 37 -22.95 -12.96 45.50
C ALA A 37 -23.94 -12.59 44.38
N ALA A 38 -25.12 -12.06 44.72
CA ALA A 38 -26.11 -11.61 43.75
C ALA A 38 -25.61 -10.39 42.94
N ALA A 39 -25.00 -9.41 43.60
CA ALA A 39 -24.40 -8.26 42.93
C ALA A 39 -23.27 -8.68 41.98
N PHE A 40 -22.43 -9.62 42.39
CA PHE A 40 -21.35 -10.15 41.56
C PHE A 40 -21.88 -10.94 40.35
N ALA A 41 -22.94 -11.75 40.53
CA ALA A 41 -23.59 -12.46 39.43
C ALA A 41 -24.22 -11.50 38.41
N LEU A 42 -24.86 -10.42 38.87
CA LEU A 42 -25.39 -9.37 38.00
C LEU A 42 -24.29 -8.64 37.22
N LEU A 43 -23.15 -8.35 37.87
CA LEU A 43 -22.00 -7.75 37.20
C LEU A 43 -21.45 -8.67 36.10
N ILE A 44 -21.31 -9.97 36.38
CA ILE A 44 -20.86 -10.95 35.37
C ILE A 44 -21.84 -10.99 34.20
N LEU A 45 -23.14 -11.11 34.45
CA LEU A 45 -24.16 -11.13 33.40
C LEU A 45 -24.13 -9.85 32.55
N TRP A 46 -23.96 -8.69 33.18
CA TRP A 46 -23.85 -7.42 32.47
C TRP A 46 -22.60 -7.35 31.59
N VAL A 47 -21.42 -7.76 32.10
CA VAL A 47 -20.18 -7.79 31.30
C VAL A 47 -20.30 -8.81 30.15
N SER A 48 -20.81 -10.01 30.42
CA SER A 48 -21.03 -11.04 29.40
C SER A 48 -22.01 -10.57 28.33
N TRP A 49 -23.08 -9.88 28.70
CA TRP A 49 -24.02 -9.29 27.76
C TRP A 49 -23.35 -8.24 26.88
N ASN A 50 -22.60 -7.30 27.45
CA ASN A 50 -21.88 -6.28 26.67
C ASN A 50 -20.86 -6.91 25.71
N ALA A 51 -20.10 -7.92 26.16
CA ALA A 51 -19.14 -8.63 25.32
C ALA A 51 -19.85 -9.37 24.16
N PHE A 52 -20.95 -10.05 24.45
CA PHE A 52 -21.75 -10.76 23.45
C PHE A 52 -22.40 -9.79 22.46
N SER A 53 -23.01 -8.70 22.94
CA SER A 53 -23.60 -7.66 22.08
C SER A 53 -22.55 -7.01 21.19
N TYR A 54 -21.36 -6.70 21.74
CA TYR A 54 -20.25 -6.18 20.94
C TYR A 54 -19.79 -7.18 19.87
N LEU A 55 -19.69 -8.47 20.20
CA LEU A 55 -19.35 -9.51 19.23
C LEU A 55 -20.42 -9.63 18.14
N LEU A 56 -21.70 -9.63 18.52
CA LEU A 56 -22.82 -9.72 17.60
C LEU A 56 -22.88 -8.52 16.67
N GLU A 57 -22.71 -7.31 17.20
CA GLU A 57 -22.71 -6.08 16.41
C GLU A 57 -21.50 -6.02 15.49
N SER A 58 -20.30 -6.39 15.96
CA SER A 58 -19.09 -6.40 15.12
C SER A 58 -19.11 -7.46 14.02
N LEU A 59 -19.74 -8.62 14.25
CA LEU A 59 -19.82 -9.70 13.27
C LEU A 59 -21.00 -9.55 12.30
N LEU A 60 -22.18 -9.16 12.79
CA LEU A 60 -23.41 -9.13 11.99
C LEU A 60 -23.71 -7.74 11.40
N ARG A 61 -23.17 -6.66 11.98
CA ARG A 61 -23.29 -5.30 11.44
C ARG A 61 -21.89 -4.79 11.11
N PRO A 62 -21.27 -5.27 10.02
CA PRO A 62 -19.99 -4.73 9.60
C PRO A 62 -20.12 -3.21 9.52
N ALA A 63 -19.27 -2.50 10.27
CA ALA A 63 -19.27 -1.05 10.27
C ALA A 63 -19.21 -0.58 8.81
N PRO A 64 -20.06 0.39 8.39
CA PRO A 64 -19.98 0.91 7.05
C PRO A 64 -18.54 1.34 6.79
N ALA A 65 -18.00 0.96 5.64
CA ALA A 65 -16.63 1.33 5.29
C ALA A 65 -16.47 2.85 5.48
N PRO A 66 -15.39 3.32 6.16
CA PRO A 66 -15.23 4.72 6.52
C PRO A 66 -15.50 5.62 5.32
N LYS A 67 -16.07 6.81 5.54
CA LYS A 67 -16.30 7.77 4.46
C LYS A 67 -15.02 8.05 3.65
N ALA A 68 -13.86 8.06 4.31
CA ALA A 68 -12.56 8.14 3.67
C ALA A 68 -12.28 7.04 2.61
N VAL A 69 -12.85 5.84 2.77
CA VAL A 69 -12.72 4.71 1.83
C VAL A 69 -13.86 4.68 0.81
N THR A 70 -15.07 5.09 1.19
CA THR A 70 -16.25 5.03 0.30
C THR A 70 -16.42 6.26 -0.58
N GLN A 71 -15.86 7.39 -0.17
CA GLN A 71 -15.81 8.64 -0.94
C GLN A 71 -14.58 8.71 -1.86
N PHE A 72 -13.82 7.62 -2.02
CA PHE A 72 -12.82 7.58 -3.07
C PHE A 72 -13.50 7.83 -4.41
N PRO A 73 -13.08 8.87 -5.14
CA PRO A 73 -13.71 9.22 -6.39
C PRO A 73 -13.49 8.09 -7.40
N LYS A 74 -14.59 7.58 -7.93
CA LYS A 74 -14.57 6.50 -8.92
C LYS A 74 -14.20 6.98 -10.32
N ARG A 75 -14.16 8.30 -10.53
CA ARG A 75 -13.80 9.00 -11.77
C ARG A 75 -12.89 10.16 -11.42
N LEU A 76 -11.90 10.42 -12.27
CA LEU A 76 -11.16 11.67 -12.21
C LEU A 76 -12.08 12.75 -12.77
N ASP A 77 -12.61 13.59 -11.89
CA ASP A 77 -13.30 14.82 -12.28
C ASP A 77 -12.32 16.00 -12.25
N GLU A 78 -12.77 17.15 -12.72
CA GLU A 78 -12.00 18.38 -12.77
C GLU A 78 -11.44 18.76 -11.39
N SER A 79 -12.23 18.60 -10.32
CA SER A 79 -11.78 18.93 -8.96
C SER A 79 -10.57 18.10 -8.51
N LEU A 80 -10.51 16.83 -8.91
CA LEU A 80 -9.40 15.93 -8.58
C LEU A 80 -8.18 16.13 -9.46
N LEU A 81 -8.40 16.51 -10.72
CA LEU A 81 -7.32 16.85 -11.63
C LEU A 81 -6.66 18.17 -11.23
N HIS A 82 -7.39 19.12 -10.65
CA HIS A 82 -6.86 20.42 -10.26
C HIS A 82 -6.46 20.53 -8.79
N GLY A 83 -7.01 19.69 -7.91
CA GLY A 83 -6.69 19.66 -6.48
C GLY A 83 -5.24 19.24 -6.20
N SER A 84 -4.69 19.73 -5.09
CA SER A 84 -3.40 19.30 -4.59
C SER A 84 -3.55 17.96 -3.85
N ARG A 85 -2.51 17.11 -3.86
CA ARG A 85 -2.53 15.80 -3.16
C ARG A 85 -3.10 15.83 -1.73
N PRO A 86 -2.76 16.81 -0.85
CA PRO A 86 -3.30 16.85 0.51
C PRO A 86 -4.81 17.14 0.60
N ASP A 87 -5.48 17.50 -0.50
CA ASP A 87 -6.93 17.80 -0.50
C ASP A 87 -7.81 16.54 -0.56
N TRP A 88 -7.22 15.35 -0.68
CA TRP A 88 -7.98 14.11 -0.84
C TRP A 88 -8.31 13.56 0.56
N VAL A 89 -9.60 13.52 0.91
CA VAL A 89 -10.12 13.16 2.25
C VAL A 89 -9.58 11.81 2.78
N GLY A 90 -9.23 10.87 1.89
CA GLY A 90 -8.62 9.59 2.25
C GLY A 90 -7.14 9.65 2.67
N LEU A 91 -6.41 10.71 2.28
CA LEU A 91 -4.99 10.92 2.55
C LEU A 91 -4.74 11.65 3.88
N GLN A 92 -5.61 12.58 4.29
CA GLN A 92 -5.47 13.33 5.56
C GLN A 92 -5.71 12.48 6.82
N ALA A 93 -6.37 11.32 6.69
CA ALA A 93 -6.60 10.39 7.81
C ALA A 93 -5.30 9.77 8.37
N THR A 94 -4.14 10.05 7.76
CA THR A 94 -2.81 9.57 8.14
C THR A 94 -2.21 10.29 9.35
N GLU A 95 -2.77 11.42 9.78
CA GLU A 95 -2.19 12.23 10.88
C GLU A 95 -2.53 11.74 12.30
N ASN A 96 -3.40 10.73 12.47
CA ASN A 96 -3.78 10.19 13.80
C ASN A 96 -3.69 8.64 13.89
N PRO A 97 -2.60 8.07 14.45
CA PRO A 97 -2.12 6.71 14.14
C PRO A 97 -2.71 5.53 14.97
N ARG A 98 -3.87 5.65 15.61
CA ARG A 98 -4.26 4.68 16.68
C ARG A 98 -5.22 3.51 16.31
N THR A 99 -5.44 3.16 15.03
CA THR A 99 -6.31 2.01 14.66
C THR A 99 -5.61 0.92 13.83
N PRO A 100 -5.56 -0.36 14.28
CA PRO A 100 -4.80 -1.45 13.65
C PRO A 100 -5.15 -1.84 12.19
N PRO A 101 -6.43 -1.81 11.72
CA PRO A 101 -6.73 -2.17 10.32
C PRO A 101 -6.28 -1.11 9.31
N SER A 102 -6.01 0.12 9.76
CA SER A 102 -5.55 1.23 8.90
C SER A 102 -4.14 1.04 8.35
N HIS A 103 -3.40 -0.01 8.77
CA HIS A 103 -1.99 -0.22 8.43
C HIS A 103 -1.76 -0.86 7.05
N TYR A 104 -2.68 -1.66 6.53
CA TYR A 104 -2.42 -2.49 5.34
C TYR A 104 -2.65 -1.79 3.99
N HIS A 105 -3.24 -0.58 4.02
CA HIS A 105 -3.45 0.26 2.83
C HIS A 105 -2.95 1.70 3.04
N ARG A 106 -1.99 1.91 3.95
CA ARG A 106 -1.31 3.21 4.10
C ARG A 106 -0.52 3.49 2.83
N PHE A 107 -1.08 4.31 1.96
CA PHE A 107 -0.37 4.91 0.85
C PHE A 107 -0.16 6.37 1.22
N ASP A 108 0.80 6.64 2.11
CA ASP A 108 1.15 8.01 2.54
C ASP A 108 1.52 8.92 1.37
N ASN A 109 1.72 8.33 0.18
CA ASN A 109 1.99 8.99 -1.07
C ASN A 109 1.17 8.32 -2.19
N TRP A 110 -0.12 8.68 -2.27
CA TRP A 110 -1.03 8.22 -3.32
C TRP A 110 -0.51 8.65 -4.71
N ILE A 111 -0.74 7.79 -5.71
CA ILE A 111 -0.35 7.96 -7.13
C ILE A 111 -0.48 9.42 -7.60
N GLN A 112 0.55 9.93 -8.27
CA GLN A 112 0.49 11.25 -8.89
C GLN A 112 -0.63 11.29 -9.93
N ALA A 113 -1.52 12.28 -9.80
CA ALA A 113 -2.58 12.49 -10.77
C ALA A 113 -1.97 12.72 -12.15
N ASP A 114 -2.46 11.97 -13.12
CA ASP A 114 -1.99 12.00 -14.49
C ASP A 114 -3.06 12.66 -15.34
N LYS A 115 -2.91 13.97 -15.51
CA LYS A 115 -3.89 14.83 -16.19
C LYS A 115 -3.86 14.67 -17.72
N PHE A 116 -2.88 13.94 -18.24
CA PHE A 116 -2.64 13.80 -19.67
C PHE A 116 -3.00 12.41 -20.21
N ASN A 117 -3.26 11.44 -19.34
CA ASN A 117 -3.78 10.13 -19.73
C ASN A 117 -5.26 10.22 -20.13
N ASP A 118 -5.51 10.22 -21.44
CA ASP A 118 -6.87 10.38 -21.99
C ASP A 118 -7.77 9.17 -21.72
N CYS A 119 -7.21 7.98 -21.48
CA CYS A 119 -7.99 6.83 -21.07
C CYS A 119 -8.72 7.12 -19.75
N ALA A 120 -8.05 7.76 -18.79
CA ALA A 120 -8.63 8.12 -17.51
C ALA A 120 -9.41 9.45 -17.56
N ARG A 121 -8.89 10.46 -18.28
CA ARG A 121 -9.52 11.79 -18.41
C ARG A 121 -10.86 11.77 -19.15
N SER A 122 -11.04 10.86 -20.10
CA SER A 122 -12.32 10.69 -20.79
C SER A 122 -13.48 10.26 -19.87
N GLY A 123 -13.19 9.83 -18.63
CA GLY A 123 -14.17 9.28 -17.70
C GLY A 123 -14.66 7.87 -18.06
N CYS A 124 -14.12 7.28 -19.14
CA CYS A 124 -14.39 5.91 -19.56
C CYS A 124 -13.69 4.88 -18.66
N HIS A 125 -12.47 5.17 -18.21
CA HIS A 125 -11.68 4.30 -17.34
C HIS A 125 -11.32 4.99 -16.03
N ALA A 126 -11.15 4.18 -14.98
CA ALA A 126 -10.49 4.63 -13.76
C ALA A 126 -8.96 4.70 -13.99
N PRO A 127 -8.24 5.61 -13.30
CA PRO A 127 -6.78 5.69 -13.40
C PRO A 127 -6.06 4.47 -12.82
N LEU A 128 -6.76 3.70 -11.97
CA LEU A 128 -6.26 2.44 -11.43
C LEU A 128 -6.74 1.26 -12.28
N PRO A 129 -5.86 0.30 -12.61
CA PRO A 129 -6.19 -0.86 -13.39
C PRO A 129 -7.32 -1.70 -12.80
N HIS A 130 -7.99 -2.42 -13.69
CA HIS A 130 -9.19 -3.19 -13.40
C HIS A 130 -8.97 -4.63 -13.86
N ALA A 131 -8.62 -5.50 -12.91
CA ALA A 131 -8.59 -6.95 -13.12
C ALA A 131 -9.64 -7.63 -12.26
N LYS A 132 -10.30 -8.67 -12.77
CA LYS A 132 -11.32 -9.42 -12.00
C LYS A 132 -10.75 -9.95 -10.68
N ARG A 133 -9.52 -10.48 -10.71
CA ARG A 133 -8.77 -10.98 -9.56
C ARG A 133 -8.11 -9.82 -8.82
N LYS A 134 -8.33 -9.73 -7.50
CA LYS A 134 -7.82 -8.64 -6.65
C LYS A 134 -6.28 -8.65 -6.56
N GLU A 135 -5.69 -9.84 -6.60
CA GLU A 135 -4.25 -10.06 -6.52
C GLU A 135 -3.57 -9.43 -7.75
N VAL A 136 -4.04 -9.78 -8.95
CA VAL A 136 -3.55 -9.19 -10.22
C VAL A 136 -3.75 -7.68 -10.21
N ARG A 137 -4.90 -7.21 -9.70
CA ARG A 137 -5.18 -5.76 -9.61
C ARG A 137 -4.18 -5.02 -8.72
N ALA A 138 -3.77 -5.59 -7.59
CA ALA A 138 -2.79 -4.99 -6.70
C ALA A 138 -1.43 -4.78 -7.39
N PHE A 139 -0.99 -5.75 -8.20
CA PHE A 139 0.24 -5.63 -8.99
C PHE A 139 0.12 -4.64 -10.14
N LEU A 140 -1.02 -4.63 -10.85
CA LEU A 140 -1.25 -3.67 -11.92
C LEU A 140 -1.32 -2.23 -11.38
N ASN A 141 -1.86 -2.01 -10.18
CA ASN A 141 -1.89 -0.69 -9.55
C ASN A 141 -0.48 -0.08 -9.41
N MET A 142 0.56 -0.88 -9.22
CA MET A 142 1.95 -0.37 -9.21
C MET A 142 2.35 0.22 -10.56
N HIS A 143 1.93 -0.41 -11.66
CA HIS A 143 2.26 0.04 -13.03
C HIS A 143 1.59 1.36 -13.38
N ALA A 144 0.39 1.60 -12.88
CA ALA A 144 -0.32 2.85 -13.15
C ALA A 144 0.44 4.08 -12.65
N THR A 145 1.35 3.90 -11.70
CA THR A 145 2.18 4.98 -11.17
C THR A 145 3.40 5.30 -12.03
N THR A 146 3.82 4.39 -12.92
CA THR A 146 5.07 4.52 -13.70
C THR A 146 4.86 4.44 -15.21
N MET A 147 3.70 3.95 -15.67
CA MET A 147 3.41 3.72 -17.08
C MET A 147 2.02 4.23 -17.46
N HIS A 148 1.92 4.75 -18.67
CA HIS A 148 0.67 5.06 -19.34
C HIS A 148 -0.10 3.78 -19.70
N CYS A 149 -1.43 3.81 -19.66
CA CYS A 149 -2.27 2.65 -19.98
C CYS A 149 -1.98 2.07 -21.38
N GLY A 150 -1.61 2.94 -22.32
CA GLY A 150 -1.26 2.57 -23.68
C GLY A 150 -0.07 1.61 -23.80
N VAL A 151 0.86 1.59 -22.83
CA VAL A 151 2.02 0.67 -22.88
C VAL A 151 1.56 -0.80 -22.96
N CYS A 152 0.53 -1.17 -22.19
CA CYS A 152 0.02 -2.54 -22.17
C CYS A 152 -1.13 -2.78 -23.16
N HIS A 153 -1.89 -1.72 -23.49
CA HIS A 153 -3.15 -1.84 -24.23
C HIS A 153 -3.07 -1.44 -25.70
N PHE A 154 -2.07 -0.66 -26.11
CA PHE A 154 -1.92 -0.30 -27.51
C PHE A 154 -1.13 -1.37 -28.25
N GLU A 155 -1.55 -1.61 -29.48
CA GLU A 155 -0.85 -2.44 -30.43
C GLU A 155 0.38 -1.70 -30.95
N SER A 156 1.49 -2.42 -31.06
CA SER A 156 2.75 -1.93 -31.61
C SER A 156 3.53 -3.13 -32.13
N GLU A 157 4.09 -2.99 -33.32
CA GLU A 157 4.89 -4.03 -33.97
C GLU A 157 6.35 -4.05 -33.49
N ALA A 158 6.78 -2.99 -32.82
CA ALA A 158 8.15 -2.83 -32.37
C ALA A 158 8.46 -3.67 -31.12
N GLN A 159 9.61 -4.33 -31.12
CA GLN A 159 10.14 -5.07 -29.98
C GLN A 159 11.66 -4.78 -29.84
N PRO A 160 12.11 -4.16 -28.73
CA PRO A 160 11.31 -3.65 -27.60
C PRO A 160 10.36 -2.52 -28.02
N LEU A 161 9.37 -2.23 -27.18
CA LEU A 161 8.48 -1.09 -27.40
C LEU A 161 9.29 0.21 -27.38
N PRO A 162 9.05 1.15 -28.31
CA PRO A 162 9.69 2.45 -28.28
C PRO A 162 9.05 3.25 -27.16
N LEU A 163 9.68 3.30 -25.99
CA LEU A 163 9.15 4.04 -24.84
C LEU A 163 9.83 5.40 -24.68
N THR A 164 9.10 6.35 -24.10
CA THR A 164 9.62 7.65 -23.68
C THR A 164 8.96 8.06 -22.37
N TRP A 165 9.69 8.75 -21.52
CA TRP A 165 9.12 9.39 -20.34
C TRP A 165 8.35 10.64 -20.77
N TYR A 166 7.21 10.88 -20.14
CA TYR A 166 6.54 12.17 -20.21
C TYR A 166 6.26 12.71 -18.81
N ASP A 167 6.41 14.00 -18.68
CA ASP A 167 6.24 14.73 -17.43
C ASP A 167 4.74 14.88 -17.09
N LEU A 168 4.38 14.59 -15.84
CA LEU A 168 2.98 14.59 -15.40
C LEU A 168 2.39 16.01 -15.20
N GLN A 169 3.20 17.05 -15.26
CA GLN A 169 2.76 18.45 -15.14
C GLN A 169 2.52 19.09 -16.52
N THR A 170 3.24 18.65 -17.55
CA THR A 170 3.25 19.26 -18.88
C THR A 170 2.77 18.33 -20.00
N GLY A 171 2.74 17.02 -19.78
CA GLY A 171 2.39 16.01 -20.78
C GLY A 171 3.44 15.85 -21.90
N LYS A 172 4.58 16.55 -21.80
CA LYS A 172 5.63 16.54 -22.82
C LYS A 172 6.63 15.43 -22.54
N ALA A 173 7.26 14.92 -23.61
CA ALA A 173 8.40 14.03 -23.49
C ALA A 173 9.49 14.68 -22.60
N CYS A 174 10.14 13.88 -21.77
CA CYS A 174 11.22 14.31 -20.91
C CYS A 174 12.30 13.23 -20.79
N GLU A 175 13.44 13.63 -20.25
CA GLU A 175 14.49 12.71 -19.84
C GLU A 175 14.03 11.78 -18.69
N PRO A 176 14.76 10.69 -18.42
CA PRO A 176 14.51 9.86 -17.25
C PRO A 176 14.40 10.69 -15.95
N PRO A 177 13.49 10.31 -15.04
CA PRO A 177 13.31 11.05 -13.79
C PRO A 177 14.59 11.14 -12.95
N PRO A 178 14.88 12.28 -12.31
CA PRO A 178 16.04 12.45 -11.42
C PRO A 178 16.10 11.42 -10.28
N LEU A 179 14.95 10.82 -9.93
CA LEU A 179 14.89 9.74 -8.94
C LEU A 179 15.64 8.47 -9.38
N LEU A 180 15.66 8.15 -10.68
CA LEU A 180 16.43 7.04 -11.23
C LEU A 180 17.92 7.35 -11.22
N GLU A 181 18.30 8.58 -11.55
CA GLU A 181 19.69 9.06 -11.45
C GLU A 181 20.18 9.04 -10.00
N ALA A 182 19.35 9.50 -9.05
CA ALA A 182 19.65 9.42 -7.62
C ALA A 182 19.86 7.96 -7.17
N LEU A 183 19.03 7.03 -7.63
CA LEU A 183 19.21 5.61 -7.34
C LEU A 183 20.53 5.11 -7.94
N ALA A 184 20.81 5.41 -9.21
CA ALA A 184 22.03 4.99 -9.88
C ALA A 184 23.28 5.51 -9.16
N PHE A 185 23.25 6.77 -8.71
CA PHE A 185 24.31 7.36 -7.89
C PHE A 185 24.52 6.58 -6.58
N LEU A 186 23.43 6.31 -5.86
CA LEU A 186 23.47 5.62 -4.55
C LEU A 186 23.91 4.16 -4.66
N LEU A 187 23.61 3.47 -5.76
CA LEU A 187 24.04 2.09 -6.01
C LEU A 187 25.50 2.00 -6.45
N LYS A 188 25.98 2.95 -7.27
CA LYS A 188 27.41 3.03 -7.64
C LYS A 188 28.31 3.21 -6.43
N ALA A 189 27.82 3.86 -5.38
CA ALA A 189 28.56 4.01 -4.12
C ALA A 189 28.78 2.67 -3.37
N GLU A 190 28.03 1.62 -3.70
CA GLU A 190 28.09 0.30 -3.07
C GLU A 190 28.89 -0.73 -3.88
N GLU A 191 28.85 -0.66 -5.20
CA GLU A 191 29.50 -1.59 -6.12
C GLU A 191 31.04 -1.46 -6.10
N ARG A 192 31.71 -2.01 -5.07
CA ARG A 192 33.13 -2.40 -5.14
C ARG A 192 33.38 -3.83 -4.60
N PRO A 193 34.42 -4.52 -5.12
CA PRO A 193 34.67 -5.94 -4.85
C PRO A 193 34.78 -6.27 -3.36
N GLN A 194 34.17 -7.38 -2.95
CA GLN A 194 34.31 -7.96 -1.62
C GLN A 194 35.80 -8.10 -1.25
N GLY A 195 36.22 -7.48 -0.15
CA GLY A 195 37.59 -7.58 0.39
C GLY A 195 38.39 -6.27 0.45
N GLN A 196 37.88 -5.17 -0.12
CA GLN A 196 38.42 -3.83 0.14
C GLN A 196 37.55 -3.13 1.20
N ALA A 197 38.18 -2.45 2.16
CA ALA A 197 37.46 -1.65 3.16
C ALA A 197 36.48 -0.70 2.45
N PRO A 198 35.26 -0.50 2.98
CA PRO A 198 34.21 0.24 2.29
C PRO A 198 34.72 1.65 1.93
N PRO A 199 34.70 2.09 0.65
CA PRO A 199 35.10 3.44 0.23
C PRO A 199 33.99 4.45 0.51
N ILE A 200 33.18 4.17 1.52
CA ILE A 200 32.49 5.16 2.31
C ILE A 200 33.53 6.05 3.05
N ALA A 201 34.83 5.94 2.78
CA ALA A 201 35.77 7.05 2.87
C ALA A 201 35.32 8.22 1.96
N SER A 202 34.35 8.97 2.47
CA SER A 202 33.82 10.24 2.02
C SER A 202 33.33 10.35 0.58
N LEU A 203 31.99 10.40 0.42
CA LEU A 203 31.42 11.29 -0.59
C LEU A 203 32.13 12.63 -0.47
N ASN A 204 32.83 13.04 -1.52
CA ASN A 204 33.47 14.35 -1.55
C ASN A 204 32.37 15.43 -1.63
N ILE A 205 32.78 16.70 -1.49
CA ILE A 205 31.82 17.82 -1.49
C ILE A 205 31.03 17.93 -2.80
N GLU A 206 31.61 17.55 -3.94
CA GLU A 206 30.95 17.60 -5.25
C GLU A 206 29.89 16.52 -5.37
N GLN A 207 30.24 15.29 -5.00
CA GLN A 207 29.35 14.13 -4.96
C GLN A 207 28.18 14.36 -3.99
N GLN A 208 28.44 14.94 -2.82
CA GLN A 208 27.40 15.33 -1.86
C GLN A 208 26.46 16.38 -2.47
N ARG A 209 26.99 17.39 -3.16
CA ARG A 209 26.17 18.41 -3.85
C ARG A 209 25.33 17.79 -4.98
N GLU A 210 25.90 16.85 -5.73
CA GLU A 210 25.22 16.13 -6.80
C GLU A 210 24.01 15.37 -6.26
N ILE A 211 24.19 14.50 -5.27
CA ILE A 211 23.07 13.72 -4.72
C ILE A 211 22.00 14.61 -4.06
N VAL A 212 22.40 15.69 -3.38
CA VAL A 212 21.45 16.68 -2.84
C VAL A 212 20.64 17.34 -3.96
N THR A 213 21.28 17.65 -5.08
CA THR A 213 20.62 18.25 -6.26
C THR A 213 19.63 17.27 -6.88
N LEU A 214 20.04 16.02 -7.08
CA LEU A 214 19.18 14.95 -7.60
C LEU A 214 17.97 14.70 -6.70
N LEU A 215 18.16 14.63 -5.38
CA LEU A 215 17.06 14.44 -4.42
C LEU A 215 16.09 15.63 -4.40
N ARG A 216 16.58 16.88 -4.50
CA ARG A 216 15.72 18.07 -4.61
C ARG A 216 14.92 18.07 -5.90
N ALA A 217 15.57 17.75 -7.04
CA ALA A 217 14.91 17.66 -8.33
C ALA A 217 13.86 16.55 -8.35
N ALA A 218 14.18 15.38 -7.78
CA ALA A 218 13.24 14.27 -7.62
C ALA A 218 12.05 14.69 -6.74
N ALA A 219 12.30 15.37 -5.61
CA ALA A 219 11.23 15.87 -4.75
C ALA A 219 10.32 16.87 -5.48
N GLN A 220 10.89 17.81 -6.25
CA GLN A 220 10.13 18.79 -7.01
C GLN A 220 9.22 18.12 -8.06
N ARG A 221 9.74 17.13 -8.79
CA ARG A 221 8.98 16.33 -9.76
C ARG A 221 7.90 15.47 -9.08
N ALA A 222 8.17 15.00 -7.86
CA ALA A 222 7.24 14.24 -7.03
C ALA A 222 6.26 15.13 -6.24
N ASP A 223 5.81 16.27 -6.81
CA ASP A 223 4.92 17.26 -6.19
C ASP A 223 5.37 17.74 -4.79
N GLY A 224 6.69 17.91 -4.61
CA GLY A 224 7.27 18.41 -3.37
C GLY A 224 7.34 17.37 -2.25
N ASP A 225 7.60 16.09 -2.55
CA ASP A 225 7.66 15.03 -1.54
C ASP A 225 8.54 15.42 -0.34
N ALA A 226 7.91 15.50 0.84
CA ALA A 226 8.55 16.02 2.04
C ALA A 226 9.67 15.12 2.57
N ASN A 227 9.62 13.81 2.29
CA ASN A 227 10.67 12.89 2.73
C ASN A 227 11.94 13.09 1.89
N LEU A 228 11.81 13.21 0.57
CA LEU A 228 12.93 13.52 -0.32
C LEU A 228 13.51 14.91 -0.03
N GLN A 229 12.67 15.92 0.23
CA GLN A 229 13.12 17.26 0.64
C GLN A 229 13.91 17.24 1.95
N ARG A 230 13.37 16.58 2.99
CA ARG A 230 14.07 16.44 4.29
C ARG A 230 15.37 15.67 4.14
N MET A 231 15.39 14.58 3.36
CA MET A 231 16.60 13.82 3.09
C MET A 231 17.66 14.70 2.43
N ALA A 232 17.29 15.44 1.38
CA ALA A 232 18.21 16.37 0.72
C ALA A 232 18.73 17.46 1.67
N ALA A 233 17.87 18.00 2.54
CA ALA A 233 18.27 19.00 3.54
C ALA A 233 19.24 18.44 4.59
N HIS A 234 18.96 17.24 5.13
CA HIS A 234 19.86 16.56 6.08
C HIS A 234 21.20 16.23 5.43
N MET A 235 21.19 15.69 4.22
CA MET A 235 22.42 15.41 3.48
C MET A 235 23.22 16.68 3.19
N ALA A 236 22.57 17.82 2.91
CA ALA A 236 23.27 19.09 2.69
C ALA A 236 23.88 19.68 3.97
N ALA A 237 23.34 19.37 5.15
CA ALA A 237 23.75 19.94 6.42
C ALA A 237 24.92 19.21 7.10
N VAL A 238 25.17 17.94 6.74
CA VAL A 238 26.26 17.15 7.33
C VAL A 238 27.59 17.43 6.64
N THR A 239 28.69 17.32 7.39
CA THR A 239 30.04 17.51 6.84
C THR A 239 30.36 16.41 5.79
N PRO A 240 30.89 16.77 4.60
CA PRO A 240 31.36 15.79 3.64
C PRO A 240 32.36 14.83 4.29
N GLY A 241 32.19 13.54 4.02
CA GLY A 241 33.06 12.50 4.59
C GLY A 241 32.84 12.06 6.02
N SER A 242 31.86 12.64 6.72
CA SER A 242 31.51 12.21 8.07
C SER A 242 30.76 10.88 8.09
N ASP A 243 30.89 10.10 9.17
CA ASP A 243 30.10 8.90 9.47
C ASP A 243 28.59 9.14 9.36
N GLN A 244 28.15 10.35 9.70
CA GLN A 244 26.75 10.78 9.61
C GLN A 244 26.28 10.83 8.16
N LEU A 245 27.06 11.40 7.24
CA LEU A 245 26.73 11.42 5.81
C LEU A 245 26.60 10.00 5.25
N LEU A 246 27.44 9.10 5.73
CA LEU A 246 27.49 7.72 5.27
C LEU A 246 26.25 6.93 5.70
N ARG A 247 25.80 7.13 6.95
CA ARG A 247 24.50 6.62 7.41
C ARG A 247 23.36 7.21 6.58
N LEU A 248 23.41 8.50 6.26
CA LEU A 248 22.40 9.15 5.42
C LEU A 248 22.37 8.58 4.00
N VAL A 249 23.50 8.19 3.41
CA VAL A 249 23.52 7.50 2.10
C VAL A 249 22.75 6.18 2.15
N THR A 250 22.96 5.38 3.20
CA THR A 250 22.21 4.12 3.39
C THR A 250 20.71 4.38 3.51
N VAL A 251 20.31 5.36 4.33
CA VAL A 251 18.90 5.72 4.51
C VAL A 251 18.30 6.31 3.22
N ALA A 252 19.06 7.14 2.50
CA ALA A 252 18.66 7.74 1.24
C ALA A 252 18.38 6.66 0.19
N ARG A 253 19.21 5.62 0.11
CA ARG A 253 19.00 4.49 -0.80
C ARG A 253 17.67 3.79 -0.54
N GLU A 254 17.38 3.45 0.71
CA GLU A 254 16.10 2.82 1.07
C GLU A 254 14.91 3.73 0.76
N LEU A 255 15.04 5.02 1.06
CA LEU A 255 14.01 6.02 0.78
C LEU A 255 13.76 6.16 -0.73
N VAL A 256 14.80 6.29 -1.53
CA VAL A 256 14.71 6.40 -2.99
C VAL A 256 14.08 5.14 -3.57
N GLN A 257 14.51 3.94 -3.16
CA GLN A 257 13.90 2.68 -3.60
C GLN A 257 12.40 2.58 -3.25
N LYS A 258 12.00 3.04 -2.06
CA LYS A 258 10.57 3.12 -1.68
C LYS A 258 9.81 4.13 -2.53
N SER A 259 10.47 5.22 -2.94
CA SER A 259 9.88 6.29 -3.76
C SER A 259 9.67 5.86 -5.23
N LEU A 260 10.42 4.88 -5.73
CA LEU A 260 10.24 4.26 -7.05
C LEU A 260 8.92 3.45 -7.18
N ARG A 261 7.99 3.60 -6.24
CA ARG A 261 6.63 3.04 -6.27
C ARG A 261 5.59 4.05 -6.78
N GLY A 262 6.04 5.11 -7.46
CA GLY A 262 5.15 6.07 -8.11
C GLY A 262 5.50 7.54 -7.97
N LEU A 263 6.64 7.88 -7.36
CA LEU A 263 7.07 9.27 -7.14
C LEU A 263 8.08 9.72 -8.20
N TYR A 264 7.79 9.43 -9.46
CA TYR A 264 8.68 9.76 -10.57
C TYR A 264 8.49 11.19 -11.09
N GLY A 265 7.30 11.77 -10.91
CA GLY A 265 6.86 12.99 -11.59
C GLY A 265 6.68 12.82 -13.10
N ALA A 266 6.83 11.60 -13.60
CA ALA A 266 6.75 11.25 -15.01
C ALA A 266 6.25 9.81 -15.14
N LYS A 267 5.81 9.43 -16.34
CA LYS A 267 5.48 8.04 -16.69
C LYS A 267 6.04 7.67 -18.04
N LEU A 268 6.22 6.38 -18.28
CA LEU A 268 6.55 5.84 -19.59
C LEU A 268 5.30 5.77 -20.47
N ALA A 269 5.40 6.20 -21.71
CA ALA A 269 4.40 6.01 -22.76
C ALA A 269 5.06 5.44 -24.02
N ILE A 270 4.27 4.86 -24.92
CA ILE A 270 4.74 4.52 -26.25
C ILE A 270 5.09 5.82 -26.97
N ARG A 271 6.27 5.90 -27.55
CA ARG A 271 6.77 6.98 -28.38
C ARG A 271 6.23 6.80 -29.79
N ALA A 272 5.47 7.79 -30.25
CA ALA A 272 5.01 7.85 -31.63
C ALA A 272 6.18 8.09 -32.60
N SER A 273 5.92 7.95 -33.90
CA SER A 273 6.93 8.17 -34.96
C SER A 273 7.50 9.58 -34.98
N ASP A 274 6.74 10.58 -34.52
CA ASP A 274 7.18 11.97 -34.38
C ASP A 274 7.93 12.26 -33.06
N GLY A 275 8.21 11.22 -32.26
CA GLY A 275 8.91 11.33 -30.98
C GLY A 275 8.05 11.72 -29.79
N ARG A 276 6.77 12.06 -29.97
CA ARG A 276 5.89 12.46 -28.87
C ARG A 276 5.36 11.23 -28.09
N PRO A 277 5.02 11.39 -26.80
CA PRO A 277 4.36 10.33 -26.05
C PRO A 277 2.93 10.15 -26.56
N MET A 278 2.53 8.89 -26.79
CA MET A 278 1.18 8.53 -27.19
C MET A 278 0.30 8.36 -25.94
N LEU A 279 -0.37 9.46 -25.58
CA LEU A 279 -1.22 9.57 -24.37
C LEU A 279 -2.71 9.29 -24.63
N ALA A 280 -3.05 9.02 -25.90
CA ALA A 280 -4.37 8.67 -26.37
C ALA A 280 -4.26 7.81 -27.64
N HIS A 281 -5.38 7.19 -28.03
CA HIS A 281 -5.50 6.72 -29.40
C HIS A 281 -5.54 7.94 -30.35
N PRO A 282 -4.74 7.97 -31.43
CA PRO A 282 -4.74 9.10 -32.36
C PRO A 282 -6.12 9.32 -32.99
N GLY A 283 -6.59 10.57 -33.01
CA GLY A 283 -7.81 10.97 -33.72
C GLY A 283 -9.14 10.53 -33.10
N THR A 284 -9.17 10.07 -31.85
CA THR A 284 -10.40 9.47 -31.26
C THR A 284 -11.27 10.42 -30.45
N SER A 285 -10.88 11.70 -30.29
CA SER A 285 -11.64 12.66 -29.46
C SER A 285 -13.09 12.82 -29.87
N GLU A 286 -13.39 12.82 -31.17
CA GLU A 286 -14.76 12.88 -31.67
C GLU A 286 -15.51 11.57 -31.41
N ALA A 287 -14.88 10.42 -31.66
CA ALA A 287 -15.46 9.10 -31.37
C ALA A 287 -15.79 8.94 -29.88
N ILE A 288 -14.93 9.45 -28.98
CA ILE A 288 -15.16 9.46 -27.53
C ILE A 288 -16.40 10.29 -27.19
N ARG A 289 -16.49 11.53 -27.71
CA ARG A 289 -17.66 12.39 -27.47
C ARG A 289 -18.94 11.75 -27.98
N ALA A 290 -18.93 11.21 -29.20
CA ALA A 290 -20.07 10.52 -29.77
C ALA A 290 -20.49 9.30 -28.92
N TYR A 291 -19.52 8.50 -28.48
CA TYR A 291 -19.77 7.36 -27.60
C TYR A 291 -20.41 7.80 -26.28
N LEU A 292 -19.83 8.78 -25.59
CA LEU A 292 -20.35 9.25 -24.30
C LEU A 292 -21.76 9.87 -24.42
N ALA A 293 -22.08 10.50 -25.54
CA ALA A 293 -23.42 11.06 -25.78
C ALA A 293 -24.49 9.98 -26.02
N LEU A 294 -24.15 8.90 -26.71
CA LEU A 294 -25.14 7.93 -27.22
C LEU A 294 -25.10 6.57 -26.50
N PHE A 295 -24.08 6.26 -25.69
CA PHE A 295 -23.88 4.88 -25.19
C PHE A 295 -25.05 4.32 -24.38
N ARG A 296 -25.97 5.13 -23.86
CA ARG A 296 -27.14 4.62 -23.12
C ARG A 296 -28.30 4.23 -24.03
N ASP A 297 -28.36 4.82 -25.22
CA ASP A 297 -29.53 4.79 -26.10
C ASP A 297 -29.33 3.90 -27.34
N VAL A 298 -28.12 3.35 -27.51
CA VAL A 298 -27.76 2.47 -28.63
C VAL A 298 -27.77 0.99 -28.23
N GLY A 299 -28.16 0.14 -29.19
CA GLY A 299 -28.10 -1.31 -29.07
C GLY A 299 -26.67 -1.85 -28.98
N GLU A 300 -26.52 -3.12 -28.61
CA GLU A 300 -25.21 -3.76 -28.37
C GLU A 300 -24.28 -3.74 -29.59
N ALA A 301 -24.81 -4.00 -30.79
CA ALA A 301 -24.02 -4.01 -32.02
C ALA A 301 -23.41 -2.63 -32.33
N GLN A 302 -24.23 -1.57 -32.27
CA GLN A 302 -23.77 -0.20 -32.49
C GLN A 302 -22.79 0.24 -31.38
N ARG A 303 -23.04 -0.13 -30.12
CA ARG A 303 -22.11 0.12 -29.01
C ARG A 303 -20.73 -0.48 -29.29
N LYS A 304 -20.68 -1.73 -29.78
CA LYS A 304 -19.43 -2.42 -30.12
C LYS A 304 -18.67 -1.69 -31.24
N GLU A 305 -19.37 -1.24 -32.27
CA GLU A 305 -18.79 -0.47 -33.38
C GLU A 305 -18.25 0.89 -32.92
N MET A 306 -19.00 1.61 -32.08
CA MET A 306 -18.53 2.88 -31.50
C MET A 306 -17.29 2.68 -30.62
N LEU A 307 -17.28 1.62 -29.80
CA LEU A 307 -16.11 1.28 -28.97
C LEU A 307 -14.87 0.95 -29.81
N ALA A 308 -15.04 0.30 -30.97
CA ALA A 308 -13.94 0.04 -31.90
C ALA A 308 -13.34 1.35 -32.44
N ARG A 309 -14.19 2.34 -32.76
CA ARG A 309 -13.76 3.68 -33.19
C ARG A 309 -13.05 4.48 -32.08
N VAL A 310 -13.42 4.25 -30.81
CA VAL A 310 -12.73 4.85 -29.66
C VAL A 310 -11.34 4.24 -29.45
N HIS A 311 -11.12 2.99 -29.84
CA HIS A 311 -9.88 2.26 -29.59
C HIS A 311 -9.28 1.62 -30.86
N PRO A 312 -8.89 2.40 -31.87
CA PRO A 312 -8.40 1.90 -33.15
C PRO A 312 -7.09 1.11 -33.04
N LEU A 313 -6.27 1.39 -32.01
CA LEU A 313 -5.00 0.69 -31.77
C LEU A 313 -5.11 -0.31 -30.60
N LYS A 314 -6.31 -0.77 -30.26
CA LYS A 314 -6.49 -1.66 -29.11
C LYS A 314 -5.90 -3.03 -29.42
N ARG A 315 -4.96 -3.46 -28.59
CA ARG A 315 -4.47 -4.82 -28.59
C ARG A 315 -5.59 -5.81 -28.22
N SER A 316 -5.65 -6.93 -28.92
CA SER A 316 -6.61 -8.01 -28.64
C SER A 316 -6.48 -8.57 -27.23
N THR A 317 -5.23 -8.79 -26.78
CA THR A 317 -4.88 -9.26 -25.44
C THR A 317 -3.80 -8.33 -24.85
N PRO A 318 -3.99 -7.72 -23.67
CA PRO A 318 -2.97 -6.87 -23.04
C PRO A 318 -1.66 -7.62 -22.80
N LEU A 319 -0.56 -6.87 -22.63
CA LEU A 319 0.72 -7.46 -22.22
C LEU A 319 0.61 -8.22 -20.89
N THR A 320 1.28 -9.37 -20.81
CA THR A 320 1.47 -10.14 -19.57
C THR A 320 2.68 -9.62 -18.79
N CYS A 321 2.80 -9.99 -17.51
CA CYS A 321 3.93 -9.56 -16.68
C CYS A 321 5.25 -10.09 -17.26
N SER A 322 5.27 -11.39 -17.59
CA SER A 322 6.39 -12.06 -18.25
C SER A 322 6.77 -11.45 -19.60
N ALA A 323 5.85 -10.78 -20.31
CA ALA A 323 6.18 -10.16 -21.57
C ALA A 323 7.18 -8.99 -21.42
N CYS A 324 7.06 -8.25 -20.31
CA CYS A 324 7.87 -7.08 -19.98
C CYS A 324 9.00 -7.38 -18.99
N HIS A 325 8.90 -8.44 -18.20
CA HIS A 325 9.83 -8.76 -17.12
C HIS A 325 10.59 -10.06 -17.39
N ARG A 326 11.39 -10.06 -18.45
CA ARG A 326 12.24 -11.20 -18.85
C ARG A 326 13.53 -10.71 -19.46
N GLU A 327 14.61 -11.48 -19.32
CA GLU A 327 15.92 -11.10 -19.83
C GLU A 327 15.97 -11.02 -21.36
N GLN A 328 15.38 -12.00 -22.04
CA GLN A 328 15.39 -12.09 -23.50
C GLN A 328 14.03 -11.74 -24.08
N GLY A 329 14.01 -10.87 -25.10
CA GLY A 329 12.77 -10.48 -25.78
C GLY A 329 11.81 -9.68 -24.89
N SER A 330 12.33 -8.97 -23.88
CA SER A 330 11.53 -8.02 -23.10
C SER A 330 10.84 -7.02 -24.02
N GLN A 331 9.58 -6.72 -23.71
CA GLN A 331 8.85 -5.62 -24.35
C GLN A 331 9.30 -4.25 -23.85
N VAL A 332 10.00 -4.19 -22.70
CA VAL A 332 10.52 -2.97 -22.10
C VAL A 332 12.05 -3.05 -22.07
N ASP A 333 12.70 -2.12 -22.76
CA ASP A 333 14.12 -1.88 -22.58
C ASP A 333 14.32 -0.97 -21.36
N PHE A 334 14.55 -1.59 -20.19
CA PHE A 334 14.74 -0.86 -18.95
C PHE A 334 16.02 -0.02 -18.95
N SER A 335 17.05 -0.43 -19.69
CA SER A 335 18.30 0.33 -19.80
C SER A 335 18.05 1.63 -20.57
N ALA A 336 17.39 1.54 -21.73
CA ALA A 336 16.98 2.72 -22.50
C ALA A 336 15.99 3.61 -21.75
N ALA A 337 15.20 3.04 -20.83
CA ALA A 337 14.32 3.80 -19.94
C ALA A 337 15.07 4.46 -18.76
N GLY A 338 16.39 4.29 -18.63
CA GLY A 338 17.22 4.93 -17.62
C GLY A 338 17.30 4.21 -16.28
N TYR A 339 16.86 2.95 -16.19
CA TYR A 339 17.00 2.17 -14.94
C TYR A 339 18.44 1.73 -14.72
N PRO A 340 18.98 1.82 -13.49
CA PRO A 340 20.33 1.33 -13.19
C PRO A 340 20.39 -0.21 -13.24
N ALA A 341 21.55 -0.76 -13.61
CA ALA A 341 21.73 -2.20 -13.85
C ALA A 341 21.23 -3.10 -12.71
N ALA A 342 21.61 -2.82 -11.46
CA ALA A 342 21.14 -3.59 -10.30
C ALA A 342 19.60 -3.55 -10.16
N ARG A 343 18.95 -2.44 -10.52
CA ARG A 343 17.48 -2.37 -10.55
C ARG A 343 16.88 -3.14 -11.72
N ILE A 344 17.54 -3.18 -12.87
CA ILE A 344 17.12 -4.01 -13.99
C ILE A 344 17.10 -5.47 -13.57
N THR A 345 18.15 -5.96 -12.88
CA THR A 345 18.19 -7.32 -12.34
C THR A 345 16.99 -7.63 -11.45
N ASP A 346 16.63 -6.72 -10.53
CA ASP A 346 15.43 -6.88 -9.69
C ASP A 346 14.14 -6.94 -10.53
N LEU A 347 14.02 -6.06 -11.53
CA LEU A 347 12.85 -5.95 -12.38
C LEU A 347 12.71 -7.15 -13.32
N LEU A 348 13.78 -7.89 -13.59
CA LEU A 348 13.73 -9.09 -14.44
C LEU A 348 13.58 -10.38 -13.63
N SER A 349 13.46 -10.31 -12.29
CA SER A 349 13.37 -11.48 -11.42
C SER A 349 12.09 -12.31 -11.68
N PRO A 350 12.20 -13.52 -12.27
CA PRO A 350 11.04 -14.25 -12.81
C PRO A 350 10.07 -14.76 -11.74
N ALA A 351 10.55 -15.02 -10.52
CA ALA A 351 9.77 -15.70 -9.48
C ALA A 351 8.46 -14.97 -9.11
N ILE A 352 8.48 -13.64 -9.06
CA ILE A 352 7.28 -12.85 -8.72
C ILE A 352 6.33 -12.79 -9.92
N PHE A 353 6.84 -12.63 -11.13
CA PHE A 353 6.01 -12.43 -12.32
C PHE A 353 5.36 -13.72 -12.80
N ASP A 354 6.08 -14.85 -12.73
CA ASP A 354 5.52 -16.17 -13.04
C ASP A 354 4.39 -16.53 -12.08
N MET A 355 4.56 -16.19 -10.79
CA MET A 355 3.53 -16.35 -9.77
C MET A 355 2.27 -15.52 -10.11
N ILE A 356 2.43 -14.27 -10.51
CA ILE A 356 1.30 -13.40 -10.87
C ILE A 356 0.60 -13.92 -12.14
N ASP A 357 1.37 -14.35 -13.14
CA ASP A 357 0.84 -14.88 -14.38
C ASP A 357 0.05 -16.18 -14.12
N HIS A 358 0.55 -17.07 -13.25
CA HIS A 358 -0.20 -18.24 -12.78
C HIS A 358 -1.53 -17.87 -12.11
N ILE A 359 -1.52 -16.88 -11.22
CA ILE A 359 -2.74 -16.38 -10.56
C ILE A 359 -3.72 -15.82 -11.61
N SER A 360 -3.22 -15.10 -12.62
CA SER A 360 -4.03 -14.53 -13.68
C SER A 360 -4.74 -15.61 -14.51
N GLN A 361 -4.07 -16.74 -14.75
CA GLN A 361 -4.56 -17.92 -15.46
C GLN A 361 -5.46 -18.82 -14.59
N GLY A 362 -5.63 -18.50 -13.31
CA GLY A 362 -6.44 -19.30 -12.40
C GLY A 362 -5.78 -20.55 -11.87
N ARG A 363 -4.46 -20.66 -12.00
CA ARG A 363 -3.68 -21.75 -11.40
C ARG A 363 -3.54 -21.51 -9.89
N PRO A 364 -3.57 -22.58 -9.07
CA PRO A 364 -3.39 -22.46 -7.64
C PRO A 364 -2.02 -21.89 -7.30
N PHE A 365 -2.01 -21.01 -6.31
CA PHE A 365 -0.80 -20.41 -5.77
C PHE A 365 -0.20 -21.33 -4.72
N TYR A 366 1.05 -21.73 -4.92
CA TYR A 366 1.85 -22.38 -3.89
C TYR A 366 2.91 -21.39 -3.44
N LEU A 367 2.93 -21.08 -2.14
CA LEU A 367 4.09 -20.42 -1.56
C LEU A 367 5.30 -21.32 -1.82
N PRO A 368 6.44 -20.77 -2.30
CA PRO A 368 7.69 -21.49 -2.25
C PRO A 368 7.83 -22.15 -0.87
N SER A 369 8.29 -23.39 -0.81
CA SER A 369 8.46 -24.10 0.45
C SER A 369 9.57 -23.45 1.29
N PHE A 370 9.24 -22.32 1.94
CA PHE A 370 10.13 -21.58 2.83
C PHE A 370 10.43 -22.37 4.11
N VAL A 371 9.60 -23.35 4.43
CA VAL A 371 9.82 -24.32 5.50
C VAL A 371 10.01 -25.68 4.84
N ARG A 372 11.25 -26.03 4.50
CA ARG A 372 11.59 -27.46 4.56
C ARG A 372 11.42 -27.83 6.02
N SER A 373 10.48 -28.71 6.36
CA SER A 373 10.62 -29.48 7.60
C SER A 373 12.06 -29.97 7.62
N PRO A 374 12.85 -29.76 8.69
CA PRO A 374 14.17 -30.36 8.78
C PRO A 374 13.99 -31.83 8.39
N ALA A 375 14.80 -32.31 7.43
CA ALA A 375 14.75 -33.69 7.02
C ALA A 375 14.68 -34.53 8.30
N PRO A 376 13.74 -35.49 8.42
CA PRO A 376 13.63 -36.30 9.63
C PRO A 376 15.04 -36.81 9.93
N ALA A 377 15.55 -36.47 11.12
CA ALA A 377 16.88 -36.85 11.54
C ALA A 377 17.05 -38.33 11.21
N SER A 378 18.06 -38.66 10.39
CA SER A 378 18.36 -40.04 10.03
C SER A 378 18.38 -40.85 11.31
N GLN A 379 17.43 -41.79 11.43
CA GLN A 379 17.40 -42.69 12.57
C GLN A 379 18.77 -43.36 12.64
N PRO A 380 19.45 -43.34 13.80
CA PRO A 380 20.73 -44.00 13.94
C PRO A 380 20.56 -45.46 13.54
N ALA A 381 21.39 -45.92 12.60
CA ALA A 381 21.38 -47.29 12.12
C ALA A 381 21.37 -48.24 13.32
N SER A 382 20.35 -49.09 13.40
CA SER A 382 20.26 -50.15 14.39
C SER A 382 21.55 -50.98 14.31
N ARG A 383 22.29 -51.05 15.43
CA ARG A 383 23.48 -51.91 15.54
C ARG A 383 23.09 -53.35 15.17
N PRO A 384 23.87 -54.03 14.31
CA PRO A 384 23.66 -55.46 14.06
C PRO A 384 23.87 -56.23 15.36
N ARG A 385 22.99 -57.21 15.61
CA ARG A 385 23.09 -58.18 16.71
C ARG A 385 24.06 -59.29 16.38
#